data_AF-A0A931YA70-F1
#
_entry.id   AF-A0A931YA70-F1
#
_cell.length_a   1.000
_cell.length_b   1.000
_cell.length_c   1.000
_cell.angle_alpha   90.00
_cell.angle_beta   90.00
_cell.angle_gamma   90.00
#
_symmetry.space_group_name_H-M   'P 1'
#
loop_
_entity.id
_entity.type
_entity.pdbx_description
1 polymer ?
#
loop_
_entity_poly.entity_id
_entity_poly.type
_entity_poly.pdbx_seq_one_letter_code
_entity_poly.pdbx_strand_id
1 'polypeptide(L)'
;MDYKKIIKMISFLFSGLVVGALLILISELIKFSHLNLIPFGGVSWAVWFHPVAMGVSFGILSKLFKINKPIYIFLFVTIISIITFYFIYNGLLFINPLPFGINTSSAI
;
A
#
# COMPACT_ATOMS: atom_id res chain seq x y z
N MET A 1 9.03 -6.61 30.92
CA MET A 1 8.43 -6.43 29.58
C MET A 1 7.58 -7.65 29.26
N ASP A 2 6.34 -7.45 28.82
CA ASP A 2 5.37 -8.54 28.68
C ASP A 2 5.56 -9.23 27.31
N TYR A 3 6.42 -10.25 27.25
CA TYR A 3 6.87 -10.88 26.00
C TYR A 3 5.73 -11.32 25.08
N LYS A 4 4.59 -11.73 25.66
CA LYS A 4 3.38 -12.09 24.92
C LYS A 4 2.83 -10.93 24.08
N LYS A 5 2.86 -9.70 24.61
CA LYS A 5 2.41 -8.50 23.89
C LYS A 5 3.35 -8.14 22.74
N ILE A 6 4.66 -8.34 22.92
CA ILE A 6 5.67 -8.08 21.89
C ILE A 6 5.52 -9.06 20.73
N ILE A 7 5.48 -10.38 21.03
CA ILE A 7 5.30 -11.42 20.02
C ILE A 7 4.02 -11.16 19.23
N LYS A 8 2.93 -10.85 19.92
CA LYS A 8 1.65 -10.49 19.29
C LYS A 8 1.79 -9.29 18.33
N MET A 9 2.53 -8.26 18.71
CA MET A 9 2.76 -7.08 17.87
C MET A 9 3.62 -7.42 16.65
N ILE A 10 4.68 -8.20 16.83
CA ILE A 10 5.54 -8.67 15.72
C ILE A 10 4.74 -9.54 14.75
N SER A 11 3.96 -10.49 15.27
CA SER A 11 3.09 -11.35 14.44
C SER A 11 2.06 -10.52 13.69
N PHE A 12 1.47 -9.51 14.31
CA PHE A 12 0.54 -8.59 13.66
C PHE A 12 1.21 -7.81 12.51
N LEU A 13 2.40 -7.25 12.75
CA LEU A 13 3.16 -6.52 11.74
C LEU A 13 3.50 -7.42 10.55
N PHE A 14 4.08 -8.59 10.81
CA PHE A 14 4.50 -9.52 9.76
C PHE A 14 3.30 -10.04 8.95
N SER A 15 2.23 -10.45 9.64
CA SER A 15 1.00 -10.90 8.97
C SER A 15 0.37 -9.78 8.13
N GLY A 16 0.41 -8.54 8.62
CA GLY A 16 -0.10 -7.37 7.91
C GLY A 16 0.64 -7.11 6.60
N LEU A 17 1.96 -7.21 6.63
CA LEU A 17 2.78 -7.09 5.42
C LEU A 17 2.53 -8.23 4.44
N VAL A 18 2.47 -9.47 4.92
CA VAL A 18 2.23 -10.65 4.06
C VAL A 18 0.85 -10.59 3.39
N VAL A 19 -0.21 -10.32 4.16
CA VAL A 19 -1.58 -10.22 3.61
C VAL A 19 -1.70 -9.01 2.69
N GLY A 20 -1.05 -7.89 3.01
CA GLY A 20 -1.02 -6.71 2.14
C GLY A 20 -0.32 -6.99 0.81
N ALA A 21 0.84 -7.65 0.84
CA ALA A 21 1.56 -8.07 -0.37
C ALA A 21 0.74 -9.05 -1.22
N LEU A 22 0.02 -9.99 -0.58
CA LEU A 22 -0.90 -10.90 -1.30
C LEU A 22 -2.02 -10.14 -2.01
N LEU A 23 -2.63 -9.15 -1.36
CA LEU A 23 -3.67 -8.30 -1.99
C LEU A 23 -3.12 -7.51 -3.18
N ILE A 24 -1.89 -7.02 -3.10
CA ILE A 24 -1.20 -6.34 -4.21
C ILE A 24 -0.95 -7.31 -5.36
N LEU A 25 -0.42 -8.50 -5.08
CA LEU A 25 -0.18 -9.52 -6.11
C LEU A 25 -1.47 -9.97 -6.80
N ILE A 26 -2.54 -10.18 -6.04
CA ILE A 26 -3.86 -10.52 -6.59
C ILE A 26 -4.32 -9.40 -7.52
N SER A 27 -4.18 -8.13 -7.12
CA SER A 27 -4.55 -6.97 -7.93
C SER A 27 -3.80 -6.88 -9.26
N GLU A 28 -2.50 -7.19 -9.26
CA GLU A 28 -1.69 -7.29 -10.49
C GLU A 28 -2.19 -8.42 -11.41
N LEU A 29 -2.51 -9.59 -10.85
CA LEU A 29 -3.02 -10.73 -11.63
C LEU A 29 -4.35 -10.41 -12.34
N ILE A 30 -5.25 -9.69 -11.68
CA ILE A 30 -6.53 -9.27 -12.26
C ILE A 30 -6.45 -7.93 -13.02
N LYS A 31 -5.23 -7.36 -13.15
CA LYS A 31 -4.98 -6.05 -13.75
C LYS A 31 -5.81 -4.90 -13.14
N PHE A 32 -6.24 -5.05 -11.88
CA PHE A 32 -7.05 -4.04 -11.19
C PHE A 32 -6.23 -2.78 -10.90
N SER A 33 -4.95 -2.94 -10.55
CA SER A 33 -3.99 -1.83 -10.41
C SER A 33 -3.75 -1.04 -11.70
N HIS A 34 -4.04 -1.63 -12.87
CA HIS A 34 -3.90 -1.00 -14.18
C HIS A 34 -5.19 -0.30 -14.66
N LEU A 35 -6.26 -0.32 -13.86
CA LEU A 35 -7.47 0.44 -14.15
C LEU A 35 -7.17 1.93 -14.07
N ASN A 36 -7.09 2.56 -15.24
CA ASN A 36 -6.89 4.00 -15.34
C ASN A 36 -8.22 4.68 -14.99
N LEU A 37 -8.31 5.24 -13.78
CA LEU A 37 -9.46 6.06 -13.38
C LEU A 37 -9.31 7.44 -14.03
N ILE A 38 -9.71 7.52 -15.29
CA ILE A 38 -9.68 8.70 -16.16
C ILE A 38 -10.28 9.98 -15.51
N PRO A 39 -11.31 9.97 -14.62
CA PRO A 39 -11.82 11.23 -14.06
C PRO A 39 -10.87 11.96 -13.11
N PHE A 40 -9.73 11.37 -12.71
CA PHE A 40 -8.79 11.98 -11.75
C PHE A 40 -7.45 12.41 -12.35
N GLY A 41 -7.28 12.36 -13.68
CA GLY A 41 -6.16 12.98 -14.39
C GLY A 41 -4.78 12.82 -13.73
N GLY A 42 -4.15 11.65 -13.90
CA GLY A 42 -2.67 11.60 -13.88
C GLY A 42 -1.96 10.79 -12.78
N VAL A 43 -2.60 9.86 -12.08
CA VAL A 43 -1.87 8.84 -11.29
C VAL A 43 -2.53 7.48 -11.50
N SER A 44 -1.75 6.47 -11.92
CA SER A 44 -2.23 5.08 -12.02
C SER A 44 -2.81 4.68 -10.67
N TRP A 45 -4.02 4.13 -10.68
CA TRP A 45 -4.71 3.63 -9.49
C TRP A 45 -3.82 2.68 -8.67
N ALA A 46 -2.84 2.02 -9.31
CA ALA A 46 -1.75 1.31 -8.65
C ALA A 46 -1.16 2.07 -7.46
N VAL A 47 -0.79 3.34 -7.59
CA VAL A 47 -0.10 4.11 -6.52
C VAL A 47 -0.96 4.23 -5.26
N TRP A 48 -2.27 4.39 -5.42
CA TRP A 48 -3.22 4.50 -4.32
C TRP A 48 -3.69 3.13 -3.83
N PHE A 49 -3.69 2.13 -4.70
CA PHE A 49 -4.08 0.78 -4.35
C PHE A 49 -3.14 0.13 -3.32
N HIS A 50 -1.83 0.34 -3.43
CA HIS A 50 -0.84 -0.23 -2.50
C HIS A 50 -1.08 0.19 -1.03
N PRO A 51 -1.17 1.50 -0.70
CA PRO A 51 -1.49 1.91 0.66
C PRO A 51 -2.89 1.46 1.09
N VAL A 52 -3.88 1.48 0.20
CA VAL A 52 -5.24 0.99 0.53
C VAL A 52 -5.24 -0.50 0.87
N ALA A 53 -4.56 -1.34 0.08
CA ALA A 53 -4.43 -2.77 0.30
C ALA A 53 -3.73 -3.07 1.64
N MET A 54 -2.67 -2.32 1.96
CA MET A 54 -2.02 -2.39 3.27
C MET A 54 -2.97 -1.98 4.40
N GLY A 55 -3.74 -0.90 4.22
CA GLY A 55 -4.74 -0.45 5.20
C GLY A 55 -5.83 -1.48 5.48
N VAL A 56 -6.35 -2.11 4.42
CA VAL A 56 -7.34 -3.18 4.54
C VAL A 56 -6.75 -4.39 5.28
N SER A 57 -5.53 -4.79 4.92
CA SER A 57 -4.80 -5.88 5.58
C SER A 57 -4.67 -5.64 7.09
N PHE A 58 -4.09 -4.50 7.48
CA PHE A 58 -3.93 -4.14 8.89
C PHE A 58 -5.28 -3.94 9.59
N GLY A 59 -6.29 -3.43 8.90
CA GLY A 59 -7.65 -3.28 9.42
C GLY A 59 -8.29 -4.61 9.78
N ILE A 60 -8.25 -5.60 8.88
CA ILE A 60 -8.77 -6.95 9.12
C ILE A 60 -7.99 -7.62 10.26
N LEU A 61 -6.66 -7.57 10.20
CA LEU A 61 -5.81 -8.20 11.21
C LEU A 61 -5.90 -7.52 12.57
N SER A 62 -6.21 -6.22 12.64
CA SER A 62 -6.39 -5.53 13.93
C SER A 62 -7.56 -6.12 14.72
N LYS A 63 -8.61 -6.57 14.02
CA LYS A 63 -9.75 -7.27 14.64
C LYS A 63 -9.35 -8.67 15.09
N LEU A 64 -8.66 -9.42 14.24
CA LEU A 64 -8.21 -10.80 14.54
C LEU A 64 -7.24 -10.83 15.74
N PHE A 65 -6.26 -9.93 15.73
CA PHE A 65 -5.28 -9.80 16.80
C PHE A 65 -5.81 -8.94 17.97
N LYS A 66 -7.02 -8.39 17.96
CA LYS A 66 -7.51 -7.51 19.04
C LYS A 66 -6.48 -6.41 19.39
N ILE A 67 -6.03 -5.68 18.37
CA ILE A 67 -5.10 -4.55 18.51
C ILE A 67 -5.90 -3.27 18.73
N ASN A 68 -5.39 -2.37 19.56
CA ASN A 68 -6.04 -1.09 19.83
C ASN A 68 -6.13 -0.24 18.56
N LYS A 69 -7.31 0.36 18.35
CA LYS A 69 -7.59 1.26 17.22
C LYS A 69 -6.51 2.32 16.95
N PRO A 70 -6.01 3.08 17.95
CA PRO A 70 -4.98 4.08 17.71
C PRO A 70 -3.66 3.50 17.17
N ILE A 71 -3.30 2.27 17.54
CA ILE A 71 -2.05 1.64 17.13
C ILE A 71 -2.07 1.30 15.64
N TYR A 72 -3.17 0.72 15.14
CA TYR A 72 -3.26 0.42 13.71
C TYR A 72 -3.36 1.70 12.87
N ILE A 73 -4.08 2.73 13.35
CA ILE A 73 -4.21 4.01 12.62
C ILE A 73 -2.83 4.65 12.51
N PHE A 74 -2.06 4.67 13.61
CA PHE A 74 -0.69 5.15 13.60
C PHE A 74 0.15 4.42 12.55
N LEU A 75 0.17 3.08 12.58
CA LEU A 75 0.91 2.28 11.60
C LEU A 75 0.49 2.54 10.16
N PHE A 76 -0.82 2.65 9.91
CA PHE A 76 -1.36 2.94 8.58
C PHE A 76 -0.93 4.31 8.06
N VAL A 77 -1.04 5.35 8.89
CA VAL A 77 -0.59 6.71 8.56
C VAL A 77 0.92 6.73 8.32
N THR A 78 1.71 6.05 9.16
CA THR A 78 3.16 5.94 8.97
C THR A 78 3.51 5.29 7.63
N ILE A 79 2.84 4.20 7.25
CA ILE A 79 3.07 3.51 5.97
C ILE A 79 2.72 4.42 4.79
N ILE A 80 1.56 5.09 4.83
CA ILE A 80 1.17 6.05 3.79
C ILE A 80 2.21 7.17 3.67
N SER A 81 2.62 7.76 4.78
CA SER A 81 3.61 8.84 4.79
C SER A 81 4.95 8.40 4.23
N ILE A 82 5.43 7.19 4.58
CA ILE A 82 6.69 6.64 4.05
C ILE A 82 6.58 6.40 2.54
N ILE A 83 5.49 5.78 2.08
CA ILE A 83 5.26 5.52 0.65
C ILE A 83 5.22 6.85 -0.11
N THR A 84 4.43 7.80 0.38
CA THR A 84 4.29 9.14 -0.23
C THR A 84 5.64 9.86 -0.27
N PHE A 85 6.38 9.85 0.83
CA PHE A 85 7.71 10.45 0.90
C PHE A 85 8.69 9.80 -0.07
N TYR A 86 8.72 8.47 -0.14
CA TYR A 86 9.57 7.74 -1.09
C TYR A 86 9.27 8.13 -2.54
N PHE A 87 8.00 8.24 -2.89
CA PHE A 87 7.56 8.64 -4.23
C PHE A 87 7.87 10.10 -4.56
N ILE A 88 7.75 11.02 -3.59
CA ILE A 88 8.17 12.42 -3.72
C ILE A 88 9.69 12.52 -3.90
N TYR A 89 10.45 11.85 -3.04
CA TYR A 89 11.91 11.90 -3.03
C TYR A 89 12.53 11.39 -4.34
N ASN A 90 11.98 10.32 -4.91
CA ASN A 90 12.47 9.75 -6.17
C ASN A 90 11.94 10.49 -7.42
N GLY A 91 11.15 11.56 -7.29
CA GLY A 91 10.53 12.26 -8.42
C GLY A 91 9.56 11.40 -9.24
N LEU A 92 9.21 10.20 -8.74
CA LEU A 92 8.41 9.20 -9.43
C LEU A 92 6.92 9.57 -9.50
N LEU A 93 6.47 10.54 -8.69
CA LEU A 93 5.12 11.10 -8.84
C LEU A 93 4.95 11.91 -10.12
N PHE A 94 6.03 12.39 -10.73
CA PHE A 94 5.96 13.41 -11.78
C PHE A 94 6.78 13.11 -13.04
N ILE A 95 7.71 12.14 -13.02
CA ILE A 95 8.71 12.02 -14.10
C ILE A 95 8.74 10.64 -14.80
N ASN A 96 8.22 9.57 -14.20
CA ASN A 96 8.46 8.23 -14.72
C ASN A 96 7.16 7.54 -15.13
N PRO A 97 6.81 7.39 -16.42
CA PRO A 97 5.59 6.72 -16.90
C PRO A 97 5.63 5.18 -16.83
N LEU A 98 6.77 4.58 -16.48
CA LEU A 98 6.96 3.12 -16.50
C LEU A 98 6.22 2.32 -15.40
N PRO A 99 6.01 2.81 -14.15
CA PRO A 99 5.05 2.20 -13.23
C PRO A 99 3.59 2.50 -13.60
N PHE A 100 3.33 3.28 -14.66
CA PHE A 100 2.01 3.77 -15.06
C PHE A 100 1.51 3.18 -16.39
N GLY A 101 2.21 2.22 -16.99
CA GLY A 101 1.78 1.56 -18.22
C GLY A 101 1.71 2.48 -19.45
N ILE A 102 2.32 3.66 -19.41
CA ILE A 102 2.37 4.60 -20.54
C ILE A 102 3.69 4.36 -21.27
N ASN A 103 3.59 3.73 -22.45
CA ASN A 103 4.73 3.53 -23.33
C ASN A 103 5.04 4.87 -24.03
N THR A 104 6.18 5.48 -23.75
CA THR A 104 6.58 6.77 -24.34
C THR A 104 7.00 6.67 -25.81
N SER A 105 6.95 5.48 -26.42
CA SER A 105 7.28 5.27 -27.83
C SER A 105 6.27 5.87 -28.82
N SER A 106 5.19 6.50 -28.36
CA SER A 106 4.22 7.20 -29.21
C SER A 106 4.32 8.73 -29.14
N ALA A 107 5.40 9.27 -28.55
CA ALA A 107 5.63 10.71 -28.41
C ALA A 107 6.82 11.21 -29.24
N ILE A 108 7.11 10.57 -30.37
CA ILE A 108 7.99 11.09 -31.44
C ILE A 108 7.23 10.94 -32.77
#